data_AF-A0A497EHP1-F1
#
_entry.id   AF-A0A497EHP1-F1
#
_cell.length_a   1.000
_cell.length_b   1.000
_cell.length_c   1.000
_cell.angle_alpha   90.00
_cell.angle_beta   90.00
_cell.angle_gamma   90.00
#
_symmetry.space_group_name_H-M   'P 1'
#
loop_
_entity.id
_entity.type
_entity.pdbx_description
1 polymer ?
#
loop_
_entity_poly.entity_id
_entity_poly.type
_entity_poly.pdbx_seq_one_letter_code
_entity_poly.pdbx_strand_id
1 'polypeptide(L)'
;MLLEFGNGLGTAILYRDQVRAFLDFLKDRTKPTARITKRTIPESWSHDSLCPACTALARMRQVYLNTFLEWINDDNFRAALEQSNGLCVPHLLLILRKTRDPSLHKYLIAEHIEKYSALLKELNEYIRKTDYRYKHEKRGREKDAWKRAVNLLAGAENSL
;
A
#
# COMPACT_ATOMS: atom_id res chain seq x y z
N MET A 1 -13.89 9.23 30.18
CA MET A 1 -13.22 7.94 29.89
C MET A 1 -13.88 6.85 30.75
N LEU A 2 -14.30 5.69 30.23
CA LEU A 2 -14.94 4.64 31.07
C LEU A 2 -14.02 4.18 32.23
N LEU A 3 -12.71 4.26 32.02
CA LEU A 3 -11.68 3.98 33.02
C LEU A 3 -11.51 5.09 34.09
N GLU A 4 -11.94 6.33 33.81
CA GLU A 4 -11.92 7.43 34.80
C GLU A 4 -13.10 7.36 35.78
N PHE A 5 -14.22 6.75 35.39
CA PHE A 5 -15.46 6.76 36.17
C PHE A 5 -15.53 5.66 37.24
N GLY A 6 -14.48 4.84 37.42
CA GLY A 6 -14.36 3.88 38.53
C GLY A 6 -15.40 2.74 38.57
N ASN A 7 -16.32 2.66 37.61
CA ASN A 7 -17.33 1.60 37.55
C ASN A 7 -16.77 0.35 36.83
N GLY A 8 -15.97 -0.41 37.59
CA GLY A 8 -15.30 -1.62 37.11
C GLY A 8 -16.27 -2.73 36.69
N LEU A 9 -17.42 -2.88 37.37
CA LEU A 9 -18.36 -3.97 37.08
C LEU A 9 -19.07 -3.79 35.74
N GLY A 10 -19.60 -2.60 35.46
CA GLY A 10 -20.25 -2.31 34.18
C GLY A 10 -19.27 -2.43 33.00
N THR A 11 -18.05 -1.92 33.17
CA THR A 11 -16.99 -2.04 32.17
C THR A 11 -16.59 -3.51 31.96
N ALA A 12 -16.46 -4.30 33.02
CA ALA A 12 -16.12 -5.72 32.93
C ALA A 12 -17.18 -6.54 32.19
N ILE A 13 -18.47 -6.29 32.42
CA ILE A 13 -19.55 -7.00 31.74
C ILE A 13 -19.50 -6.73 30.23
N LEU A 14 -19.35 -5.46 29.82
CA LEU A 14 -19.30 -5.08 28.41
C LEU A 14 -18.07 -5.67 27.71
N TYR A 15 -16.89 -5.56 28.32
CA TYR A 15 -15.66 -6.04 27.71
C TYR A 15 -15.51 -7.56 27.78
N ARG A 16 -16.15 -8.26 28.73
CA ARG A 16 -16.21 -9.73 28.75
C ARG A 16 -16.80 -10.26 27.45
N ASP A 17 -17.88 -9.64 26.97
CA ASP A 17 -18.57 -10.11 25.78
C ASP A 17 -17.75 -9.82 24.51
N GLN A 18 -17.03 -8.68 24.48
CA GLN A 18 -16.07 -8.37 23.41
C GLN A 18 -14.89 -9.36 23.37
N VAL A 19 -14.30 -9.67 24.54
CA VAL A 19 -13.21 -10.65 24.65
C VAL A 19 -13.69 -12.04 24.26
N ARG A 20 -14.90 -12.44 24.67
CA ARG A 20 -15.50 -13.73 24.26
C ARG A 20 -15.68 -13.81 22.75
N ALA A 21 -16.23 -12.78 22.12
CA ALA A 21 -16.39 -12.73 20.67
C ALA A 21 -15.04 -12.85 19.94
N PHE A 22 -14.00 -12.19 20.45
CA PHE A 22 -12.65 -12.32 19.88
C PHE A 22 -12.05 -13.72 20.09
N LEU A 23 -12.27 -14.33 21.26
CA LEU A 23 -11.82 -15.70 21.53
C LEU A 23 -12.50 -16.71 20.60
N ASP A 24 -13.80 -16.59 20.38
CA ASP A 24 -14.54 -17.48 19.48
C ASP A 24 -14.07 -17.28 18.03
N PHE A 25 -13.82 -16.03 17.62
CA PHE A 25 -13.18 -15.72 16.34
C PHE A 25 -11.82 -16.39 16.18
N LEU A 26 -10.98 -16.41 17.22
CA LEU A 26 -9.68 -17.09 17.17
C LEU A 26 -9.83 -18.61 17.12
N LYS A 27 -10.73 -19.18 17.92
CA LYS A 27 -10.99 -20.64 17.94
C LYS A 27 -11.44 -21.15 16.58
N ASP A 28 -12.34 -20.43 15.92
CA ASP A 28 -12.81 -20.77 14.57
C ASP A 28 -11.69 -20.79 13.52
N ARG A 29 -10.55 -20.12 13.82
CA ARG A 29 -9.41 -19.95 12.93
C ARG A 29 -8.21 -20.82 13.24
N THR A 30 -8.34 -21.73 14.20
CA THR A 30 -7.34 -22.77 14.46
C THR A 30 -7.25 -23.81 13.33
N LYS A 31 -8.25 -23.86 12.44
CA LYS A 31 -8.28 -24.78 11.30
C LYS A 31 -7.27 -24.34 10.21
N PRO A 32 -6.52 -25.26 9.58
CA PRO A 32 -5.53 -24.92 8.55
C PRO A 32 -6.06 -24.13 7.35
N THR A 33 -7.37 -24.26 7.07
CA THR A 33 -8.05 -23.59 5.96
C THR A 33 -8.56 -22.20 6.30
N ALA A 34 -8.58 -21.82 7.58
CA ALA A 34 -9.17 -20.58 8.05
C ALA A 34 -8.16 -19.42 8.01
N ARG A 35 -8.11 -18.71 6.87
CA ARG A 35 -7.24 -17.53 6.72
C ARG A 35 -7.84 -16.30 7.42
N ILE A 36 -6.98 -15.55 8.12
CA ILE A 36 -7.28 -14.19 8.58
C ILE A 36 -6.96 -13.24 7.41
N THR A 37 -7.97 -12.54 6.93
CA THR A 37 -7.86 -11.51 5.88
C THR A 37 -8.55 -10.23 6.33
N LYS A 38 -8.28 -9.11 5.64
CA LYS A 38 -8.97 -7.84 5.92
C LYS A 38 -10.50 -7.94 5.84
N ARG A 39 -11.03 -8.83 4.98
CA ARG A 39 -12.48 -9.06 4.84
C ARG A 39 -13.09 -9.81 6.01
N THR A 40 -12.29 -10.61 6.71
CA THR A 40 -12.78 -11.45 7.80
C THR A 40 -12.65 -10.80 9.17
N ILE A 41 -11.79 -9.78 9.31
CA ILE A 41 -11.61 -9.05 10.57
C ILE A 41 -12.69 -7.96 10.65
N PRO A 42 -13.49 -7.91 11.73
CA PRO A 42 -14.38 -6.79 12.00
C PRO A 42 -13.62 -5.46 12.05
N GLU A 43 -14.16 -4.42 11.40
CA GLU A 43 -13.52 -3.09 11.35
C GLU A 43 -13.27 -2.54 12.77
N SER A 44 -14.18 -2.82 13.71
CA SER A 44 -14.10 -2.44 15.12
C SER A 44 -12.87 -2.96 15.87
N TRP A 45 -12.22 -4.02 15.36
CA TRP A 45 -11.02 -4.61 15.96
C TRP A 45 -9.73 -4.19 15.25
N SER A 46 -9.83 -3.46 14.14
CA SER A 46 -8.69 -3.07 13.29
C SER A 46 -8.51 -1.55 13.24
N HIS A 47 -8.46 -0.93 14.43
CA HIS A 47 -8.22 0.50 14.56
C HIS A 47 -6.74 0.80 14.81
N ASP A 48 -6.10 1.45 13.83
CA ASP A 48 -4.69 1.83 13.89
C ASP A 48 -4.41 3.04 14.79
N SER A 49 -5.43 3.82 15.16
CA SER A 49 -5.29 5.12 15.84
C SER A 49 -4.86 5.04 17.30
N LEU A 50 -5.03 3.89 17.97
CA LEU A 50 -4.67 3.68 19.38
C LEU A 50 -3.42 2.80 19.56
N CYS A 51 -2.96 2.15 18.50
CA CYS A 51 -1.77 1.31 18.55
C CYS A 51 -0.51 2.19 18.38
N PRO A 52 0.41 2.25 19.37
CA PRO A 52 1.61 3.08 19.26
C PRO A 52 2.47 2.76 18.03
N ALA A 53 2.55 1.49 17.63
CA ALA A 53 3.30 1.07 16.45
C ALA A 53 2.65 1.57 15.15
N CYS A 54 1.33 1.46 15.02
CA CYS A 54 0.61 1.95 13.84
C CYS A 54 0.68 3.48 13.75
N THR A 55 0.56 4.19 14.88
CA THR A 55 0.73 5.65 14.93
C THR A 55 2.16 6.05 14.54
N ALA A 56 3.18 5.36 15.05
CA ALA A 56 4.57 5.62 14.70
C ALA A 56 4.83 5.41 13.21
N LEU A 57 4.30 4.33 12.62
CA LEU A 57 4.40 4.06 11.18
C LEU A 57 3.72 5.15 10.35
N ALA A 58 2.53 5.60 10.75
CA ALA A 58 1.81 6.68 10.08
C ALA A 58 2.60 8.01 10.16
N ARG A 59 3.19 8.32 11.32
CA ARG A 59 4.04 9.50 11.51
C ARG A 59 5.28 9.44 10.62
N MET A 60 5.98 8.31 10.60
CA MET A 60 7.18 8.14 9.80
C MET A 60 6.89 8.28 8.29
N ARG A 61 5.77 7.72 7.84
CA ARG A 61 5.29 7.93 6.46
C ARG A 61 5.12 9.42 6.14
N GLN A 62 4.56 10.22 7.05
CA GLN A 62 4.42 11.66 6.83
C GLN A 62 5.76 12.39 6.76
N VAL A 63 6.75 11.97 7.55
CA VAL A 63 8.11 12.50 7.49
C VAL A 63 8.72 12.23 6.12
N TYR A 64 8.69 10.99 5.63
CA TYR A 64 9.26 10.67 4.31
C TYR A 64 8.54 11.39 3.16
N LEU A 65 7.22 11.56 3.24
CA LEU A 65 6.47 12.34 2.25
C LEU A 65 6.86 13.83 2.26
N ASN A 66 7.14 14.41 3.44
CA ASN A 66 7.65 15.78 3.53
C ASN A 66 9.03 15.90 2.93
N THR A 67 9.95 15.01 3.30
CA THR A 67 11.31 14.99 2.76
C THR A 67 11.29 14.83 1.25
N PHE A 68 10.43 13.97 0.69
CA PHE A 68 10.27 13.88 -0.77
C PHE A 68 9.92 15.23 -1.40
N LEU A 69 8.96 15.96 -0.82
CA LEU A 69 8.53 17.26 -1.35
C LEU A 69 9.57 18.36 -1.15
N GLU A 70 10.38 18.29 -0.09
CA GLU A 70 11.48 19.23 0.16
C GLU A 70 12.59 19.07 -0.90
N TRP A 71 12.90 17.83 -1.30
CA TRP A 71 14.02 17.52 -2.19
C TRP A 71 13.66 17.41 -3.67
N ILE A 72 12.37 17.45 -4.06
CA ILE A 72 11.96 17.27 -5.47
C ILE A 72 12.46 18.36 -6.44
N ASN A 73 12.91 19.49 -5.90
CA ASN A 73 13.51 20.58 -6.66
C ASN A 73 15.05 20.51 -6.72
N ASP A 74 15.66 19.55 -6.02
CA ASP A 74 17.07 19.23 -6.21
C ASP A 74 17.26 18.43 -7.51
N ASP A 75 18.23 18.84 -8.33
CA ASP A 75 18.45 18.27 -9.67
C ASP A 75 18.85 16.80 -9.61
N ASN A 76 19.67 16.40 -8.63
CA ASN A 76 20.10 15.01 -8.50
C ASN A 76 18.93 14.12 -8.06
N PHE A 77 18.13 14.60 -7.11
CA PHE A 77 16.94 13.89 -6.67
C PHE A 77 15.91 13.75 -7.80
N ARG A 78 15.70 14.82 -8.56
CA ARG A 78 14.80 14.83 -9.72
C ARG A 78 15.26 13.85 -10.79
N ALA A 79 16.54 13.88 -11.16
CA ALA A 79 17.12 12.95 -12.13
C ALA A 79 16.99 11.49 -11.66
N ALA A 80 17.19 11.22 -10.36
CA ALA A 80 17.00 9.88 -9.80
C ALA A 80 15.54 9.42 -9.89
N LEU A 81 14.56 10.29 -9.65
CA LEU A 81 13.15 9.99 -9.83
C LEU A 81 12.84 9.67 -11.31
N GLU A 82 13.35 10.49 -12.23
CA GLU A 82 13.18 10.33 -13.68
C GLU A 82 13.77 9.02 -14.19
N GLN A 83 14.88 8.55 -13.62
CA GLN A 83 15.49 7.27 -13.98
C GLN A 83 14.84 6.05 -13.31
N SER A 84 14.04 6.26 -12.25
CA SER A 84 13.37 5.19 -11.51
C SER A 84 12.11 4.64 -12.21
N ASN A 85 11.44 3.66 -11.61
CA ASN A 85 10.10 3.22 -12.04
C ASN A 85 8.96 4.13 -11.54
N GLY A 86 9.30 5.24 -10.87
CA GLY A 86 8.35 6.14 -10.24
C GLY A 86 7.90 5.67 -8.86
N LEU A 87 7.03 6.46 -8.24
CA LEU A 87 6.39 6.12 -6.96
C LEU A 87 5.38 4.99 -7.16
N CYS A 88 5.12 4.19 -6.12
CA CYS A 88 3.97 3.31 -6.12
C CYS A 88 2.66 4.10 -6.01
N VAL A 89 1.55 3.52 -6.48
CA VAL A 89 0.24 4.19 -6.49
C VAL A 89 -0.15 4.76 -5.12
N PRO A 90 -0.02 4.03 -3.99
CA PRO A 90 -0.32 4.60 -2.68
C PRO A 90 0.47 5.87 -2.37
N HIS A 91 1.78 5.90 -2.68
CA HIS A 91 2.64 7.05 -2.38
C HIS A 91 2.44 8.20 -3.36
N LEU A 92 2.23 7.93 -4.65
CA LEU A 92 1.91 8.98 -5.62
C LEU A 92 0.61 9.71 -5.21
N LEU A 93 -0.44 8.98 -4.85
CA LEU A 93 -1.70 9.59 -4.40
C LEU A 93 -1.53 10.42 -3.12
N LEU A 94 -0.72 9.95 -2.16
CA LEU A 94 -0.42 10.70 -0.94
C LEU A 94 0.36 11.99 -1.24
N ILE A 95 1.35 11.94 -2.12
CA ILE A 95 2.12 13.11 -2.56
C ILE A 95 1.23 14.11 -3.30
N LEU A 96 0.43 13.65 -4.28
CA LEU A 96 -0.46 14.51 -5.06
C LEU A 96 -1.52 15.20 -4.19
N ARG A 97 -2.04 14.52 -3.16
CA ARG A 97 -2.95 15.13 -2.18
C ARG A 97 -2.29 16.16 -1.27
N LYS A 98 -0.97 16.05 -1.07
CA LYS A 98 -0.21 16.88 -0.13
C LYS A 98 0.43 18.10 -0.80
N THR A 99 0.85 17.96 -2.06
CA THR A 99 1.43 19.07 -2.82
C THR A 99 0.39 20.16 -3.06
N ARG A 100 0.82 21.41 -2.89
CA ARG A 100 0.01 22.61 -3.17
C ARG A 100 0.51 23.39 -4.37
N ASP A 101 1.69 23.02 -4.90
CA ASP A 101 2.29 23.65 -6.06
C ASP A 101 1.70 23.03 -7.35
N PRO A 102 0.97 23.81 -8.16
CA PRO A 102 0.37 23.31 -9.40
C PRO A 102 1.39 22.84 -10.45
N SER A 103 2.56 23.48 -10.52
CA SER A 103 3.62 23.12 -11.46
C SER A 103 4.23 21.78 -11.09
N LEU A 104 4.54 21.61 -9.81
CA LEU A 104 5.02 20.33 -9.27
C LEU A 104 3.98 19.22 -9.44
N HIS A 105 2.70 19.50 -9.16
CA HIS A 105 1.61 18.55 -9.34
C HIS A 105 1.51 18.08 -10.81
N LYS A 106 1.56 19.02 -11.75
CA LYS A 106 1.55 18.71 -13.20
C LYS A 106 2.76 17.89 -13.62
N TYR A 107 3.95 18.27 -13.16
CA TYR A 107 5.19 17.54 -13.41
C TYR A 107 5.11 16.08 -12.91
N LEU A 108 4.73 15.88 -11.65
CA LEU A 108 4.62 14.54 -11.07
C LEU A 108 3.60 13.66 -11.82
N ILE A 109 2.47 14.23 -12.25
CA ILE A 109 1.51 13.47 -13.06
C ILE A 109 2.12 13.07 -14.41
N ALA A 110 2.74 14.01 -15.13
CA ALA A 110 3.32 13.74 -16.44
C ALA A 110 4.40 12.65 -16.35
N GLU A 111 5.31 12.78 -15.38
CA GLU A 111 6.40 11.85 -15.12
C GLU A 111 5.89 10.42 -14.88
N HIS A 112 4.83 10.27 -14.08
CA HIS A 112 4.30 8.95 -13.77
C HIS A 112 3.40 8.38 -14.89
N ILE A 113 2.70 9.23 -15.66
CA ILE A 113 1.93 8.78 -16.84
C ILE A 113 2.86 8.08 -17.84
N GLU A 114 4.03 8.64 -18.11
CA GLU A 114 4.99 8.05 -19.06
C GLU A 114 5.42 6.65 -18.61
N LYS A 115 5.87 6.52 -17.36
CA LYS A 115 6.34 5.25 -16.79
C LYS A 115 5.25 4.19 -16.75
N TYR A 116 4.05 4.56 -16.31
CA TYR A 116 2.94 3.60 -16.21
C TYR A 116 2.41 3.20 -17.57
N SER A 117 2.45 4.10 -18.55
CA SER A 117 2.11 3.78 -19.95
C SER A 117 3.13 2.81 -20.56
N ALA A 118 4.42 2.97 -20.26
CA ALA A 118 5.45 2.01 -20.66
C ALA A 118 5.22 0.63 -20.04
N LEU A 119 4.93 0.57 -18.73
CA LEU A 119 4.60 -0.68 -18.04
C LEU A 119 3.33 -1.34 -18.61
N LEU A 120 2.30 -0.56 -18.94
CA LEU A 120 1.07 -1.07 -19.55
C LEU A 120 1.35 -1.71 -20.91
N LYS A 121 2.20 -1.10 -21.74
CA LYS A 121 2.64 -1.69 -23.02
C LYS A 121 3.35 -3.03 -22.80
N GLU A 122 4.26 -3.10 -21.83
CA GLU A 122 4.96 -4.34 -21.47
C GLU A 122 3.98 -5.41 -20.95
N LEU A 123 2.98 -5.06 -20.13
CA LEU A 123 1.94 -5.98 -19.69
C LEU A 123 1.11 -6.52 -20.85
N ASN A 124 0.71 -5.66 -21.78
CA ASN A 124 -0.03 -6.07 -22.98
C ASN A 124 0.78 -7.06 -23.82
N GLU A 125 2.09 -6.82 -23.96
CA GLU A 125 2.99 -7.71 -24.68
C GLU A 125 3.18 -9.05 -23.96
N TYR A 126 3.29 -9.03 -22.62
CA TYR A 126 3.34 -10.24 -21.80
C TYR A 126 2.08 -11.10 -22.00
N ILE A 127 0.90 -10.48 -21.99
CA ILE A 127 -0.38 -11.16 -22.22
C ILE A 127 -0.42 -11.74 -23.64
N ARG A 128 -0.05 -10.95 -24.67
CA ARG A 128 -0.01 -11.40 -26.07
C ARG A 128 0.88 -12.62 -26.25
N LYS A 129 2.11 -12.59 -25.72
CA LYS A 129 3.11 -13.68 -25.84
C LYS A 129 2.83 -14.89 -24.94
N THR A 130 1.76 -14.87 -24.16
CA THR A 130 1.32 -16.04 -23.39
C THR A 130 0.38 -16.93 -24.22
N ASP A 131 -0.22 -16.41 -25.28
CA ASP A 131 -0.94 -17.22 -26.28
C ASP A 131 0.04 -18.16 -27.00
N TYR A 132 -0.36 -19.44 -27.13
CA TYR A 132 0.45 -20.50 -27.73
C TYR A 132 0.95 -20.16 -29.14
N ARG A 133 0.20 -19.32 -29.88
CA ARG A 133 0.53 -18.88 -31.24
C ARG A 133 1.83 -18.10 -31.31
N TYR A 134 2.22 -17.42 -30.23
CA TYR A 134 3.41 -16.59 -30.15
C TYR A 134 4.52 -17.21 -29.29
N LYS A 135 4.40 -18.51 -28.96
CA LYS A 135 5.36 -19.24 -28.09
C LYS A 135 6.79 -19.25 -28.62
N HIS A 136 6.97 -19.03 -29.92
CA HIS A 136 8.28 -19.00 -30.59
C HIS A 136 8.97 -17.63 -30.52
N GLU A 137 8.26 -16.56 -30.12
CA GLU A 137 8.86 -15.24 -29.96
C GLU A 137 9.71 -15.16 -28.68
N LYS A 138 10.87 -14.48 -28.78
CA LYS A 138 11.72 -14.23 -27.61
C LYS A 138 11.04 -13.25 -26.65
N ARG A 139 11.12 -13.54 -25.35
CA ARG A 139 10.67 -12.61 -24.30
C ARG A 139 11.72 -11.54 -24.05
N GLY A 140 11.28 -10.29 -23.93
CA GLY A 140 12.09 -9.12 -23.56
C GLY A 140 11.78 -8.64 -22.14
N ARG A 141 11.72 -7.31 -21.97
CA ARG A 141 11.45 -6.64 -20.68
C ARG A 141 10.06 -6.97 -20.11
N GLU A 142 9.14 -7.45 -20.92
CA GLU A 142 7.79 -7.81 -20.49
C GLU A 142 7.76 -9.02 -19.54
N LYS A 143 8.83 -9.83 -19.48
CA LYS A 143 8.86 -11.09 -18.73
C LYS A 143 8.49 -10.92 -17.25
N ASP A 144 8.85 -9.80 -16.63
CA ASP A 144 8.59 -9.48 -15.23
C ASP A 144 7.57 -8.34 -15.04
N ALA A 145 6.93 -7.87 -16.12
CA ALA A 145 6.01 -6.72 -16.07
C ALA A 145 4.86 -6.93 -15.07
N TRP A 146 4.36 -8.17 -14.94
CA TRP A 146 3.34 -8.51 -13.97
C TRP A 146 3.81 -8.34 -12.51
N LYS A 147 5.08 -8.66 -12.21
CA LYS A 147 5.66 -8.43 -10.87
C LYS A 147 5.78 -6.94 -10.59
N ARG A 148 6.29 -6.18 -11.56
CA ARG A 148 6.41 -4.71 -11.45
C ARG A 148 5.06 -4.04 -11.28
N ALA A 149 4.02 -4.53 -11.95
CA ALA A 149 2.64 -4.04 -11.78
C ALA A 149 2.09 -4.30 -10.38
N VAL A 150 2.33 -5.49 -9.82
CA VAL A 150 1.95 -5.81 -8.43
C VAL A 150 2.68 -4.89 -7.46
N ASN A 151 4.00 -4.73 -7.59
CA ASN A 151 4.78 -3.85 -6.72
C ASN A 151 4.32 -2.39 -6.82
N LEU A 152 4.03 -1.92 -8.04
CA LEU A 152 3.51 -0.58 -8.30
C LEU A 152 2.15 -0.33 -7.61
N LEU A 153 1.20 -1.27 -7.76
CA LEU A 153 -0.16 -1.10 -7.24
C LEU A 153 -0.24 -1.34 -5.73
N ALA A 154 0.47 -2.34 -5.22
CA ALA A 154 0.46 -2.72 -3.82
C ALA A 154 1.40 -1.86 -2.96
N GLY A 155 2.37 -1.18 -3.58
CA GLY A 155 3.45 -0.50 -2.86
C GLY A 155 4.37 -1.48 -2.13
N ALA A 156 4.50 -2.70 -2.65
CA ALA A 156 5.37 -3.73 -2.09
C ALA A 156 6.80 -3.55 -2.61
N GLU A 157 7.78 -3.66 -1.71
CA GLU A 157 9.18 -3.79 -2.06
C GLU A 157 9.48 -5.27 -2.32
N ASN A 158 9.96 -5.59 -3.53
CA ASN A 158 10.56 -6.87 -3.95
C ASN A 158 10.20 -8.12 -3.11
N SER A 159 8.93 -8.50 -3.11
CA SER A 159 8.48 -9.77 -2.53
C SER A 159 7.74 -10.56 -3.60
N LEU A 160 8.51 -11.17 -4.51
CA LEU A 160 8.25 -12.42 -5.27
C LEU A 160 9.36 -12.68 -6.33
#